data_AF-A0A392RSV2-F1
#
_entry.id   AF-A0A392RSV2-F1
#
_cell.length_a   1.000
_cell.length_b   1.000
_cell.length_c   1.000
_cell.angle_alpha   90.00
_cell.angle_beta   90.00
_cell.angle_gamma   90.00
#
_symmetry.space_group_name_H-M   'P 1'
#
loop_
_entity.id
_entity.type
_entity.pdbx_description
1 polymer ?
#
loop_
_entity_poly.entity_id
_entity_poly.type
_entity_poly.pdbx_seq_one_letter_code
_entity_poly.pdbx_strand_id
1 'polypeptide(L)'
;MPLSVAKAFNLEEPTEGTAKELTLADQSTIYSKGDIEDVEVRITDLEFPADFMILDVEEDKEHPIILGRPFLATARAIIDMGE
;
A
#
# COMPACT_ATOMS: atom_id res chain seq x y z
N MET A 1 0.44 2.75 -1.42
CA MET A 1 0.59 2.38 -2.84
C MET A 1 0.62 3.66 -3.68
N PRO A 2 1.53 3.80 -4.65
CA PRO A 2 1.56 4.93 -5.58
C PRO A 2 0.31 4.95 -6.46
N LEU A 3 -0.15 6.16 -6.78
CA LEU A 3 -1.31 6.37 -7.64
C LEU A 3 -1.10 5.80 -9.06
N SER A 4 0.14 5.83 -9.57
CA SER A 4 0.49 5.23 -10.88
C SER A 4 0.21 3.73 -10.90
N VAL A 5 0.58 3.03 -9.83
CA VAL A 5 0.39 1.58 -9.68
C VAL A 5 -1.08 1.24 -9.59
N ALA A 6 -1.85 1.95 -8.74
CA ALA A 6 -3.29 1.75 -8.61
C ALA A 6 -4.01 1.91 -9.97
N LYS A 7 -3.62 2.93 -10.74
CA LYS A 7 -4.13 3.15 -12.11
C LYS A 7 -3.71 2.04 -13.08
N ALA A 8 -2.46 1.57 -13.00
CA ALA A 8 -1.97 0.49 -13.87
C ALA A 8 -2.75 -0.82 -13.67
N PHE A 9 -3.19 -1.09 -12.44
CA PHE A 9 -4.03 -2.24 -12.11
C PHE A 9 -5.54 -1.99 -12.30
N ASN A 10 -5.94 -0.80 -12.77
CA ASN A 10 -7.34 -0.39 -12.90
C ASN A 10 -8.16 -0.57 -11.61
N LEU A 11 -7.54 -0.25 -10.47
CA LEU A 11 -8.24 -0.23 -9.18
C LEU A 11 -9.24 0.93 -9.13
N GLU A 12 -10.16 0.86 -8.18
CA GLU A 12 -11.14 1.92 -7.94
C GLU A 12 -10.45 3.25 -7.56
N GLU A 13 -11.20 4.35 -7.68
CA GLU A 13 -10.69 5.64 -7.21
C GLU A 13 -10.59 5.64 -5.67
N PRO A 14 -9.58 6.32 -5.08
CA PRO A 14 -9.46 6.43 -3.64
C PRO A 14 -10.72 7.02 -3.01
N THR A 15 -11.14 6.47 -1.88
CA THR A 15 -12.35 6.92 -1.19
C THR A 15 -12.22 8.38 -0.74
N GLU A 16 -13.16 9.23 -1.16
CA GLU A 16 -13.16 10.63 -0.73
C GLU A 16 -13.33 10.75 0.79
N GLY A 17 -12.55 11.62 1.41
CA GLY A 17 -12.61 11.88 2.86
C GLY A 17 -11.80 10.91 3.73
N THR A 18 -11.13 9.90 3.17
CA THR A 18 -10.20 9.01 3.90
C THR A 18 -8.74 9.44 3.78
N ALA A 19 -8.47 10.60 3.18
CA ALA A 19 -7.12 11.16 3.07
C ALA A 19 -6.48 11.36 4.46
N LYS A 20 -5.21 10.97 4.58
CA LYS A 20 -4.43 11.01 5.82
C LYS A 20 -3.12 11.74 5.58
N GLU A 21 -2.63 12.38 6.64
CA GLU A 21 -1.29 12.96 6.69
C GLU A 21 -0.29 11.91 7.18
N LEU A 22 0.83 11.78 6.48
CA LEU A 22 1.96 10.94 6.90
C LEU A 22 3.19 11.80 7.13
N THR A 23 3.80 11.62 8.29
CA THR A 23 5.17 12.07 8.55
C THR A 23 6.13 10.93 8.26
N LEU A 24 7.08 11.17 7.37
CA LEU A 24 8.12 10.22 7.00
C LEU A 24 9.29 10.26 8.00
N ALA A 25 10.21 9.31 7.89
CA ALA A 25 11.36 9.19 8.79
C ALA A 25 12.33 10.39 8.69
N ASP A 26 12.35 11.07 7.53
CA ASP A 26 13.10 12.30 7.30
C ASP A 26 12.37 13.56 7.78
N GLN A 27 11.23 13.39 8.47
CA GLN A 27 10.33 14.44 8.96
C GLN A 27 9.61 15.22 7.86
N SER A 28 9.69 14.80 6.61
CA SER A 28 8.84 15.34 5.55
C SER A 28 7.39 14.86 5.73
N THR A 29 6.44 15.69 5.28
CA THR A 29 5.01 15.37 5.32
C THR A 29 4.50 15.09 3.92
N ILE A 30 3.74 13.99 3.77
CA ILE A 30 3.01 13.66 2.55
C ILE A 30 1.51 13.52 2.88
N TYR A 31 0.66 13.89 1.92
CA TYR A 31 -0.79 13.75 2.03
C TYR A 31 -1.25 12.65 1.06
N SER A 32 -2.01 11.69 1.57
CA SER A 32 -2.61 10.66 0.72
C SER A 32 -3.79 11.21 -0.07
N LYS A 33 -4.13 10.52 -1.17
CA LYS A 33 -5.34 10.78 -1.96
C LYS A 33 -6.59 10.15 -1.34
N GLY A 34 -6.40 9.20 -0.44
CA GLY A 34 -7.44 8.39 0.17
C GLY A 34 -6.98 6.95 0.29
N ASP A 35 -7.92 6.09 0.66
CA ASP A 35 -7.74 4.65 0.78
C ASP A 35 -8.54 3.90 -0.30
N ILE A 36 -8.03 2.76 -0.74
CA ILE A 36 -8.76 1.74 -1.50
C ILE A 36 -8.80 0.50 -0.61
N GLU A 37 -9.99 0.02 -0.30
CA GLU A 37 -10.23 -1.11 0.62
C GLU A 37 -10.45 -2.41 -0.16
N ASP A 38 -10.26 -3.55 0.51
CA ASP A 38 -10.54 -4.90 -0.03
C ASP A 38 -9.84 -5.23 -1.36
N VAL A 39 -8.61 -4.74 -1.58
CA VAL A 39 -7.82 -5.09 -2.76
C VAL A 39 -7.25 -6.50 -2.61
N GLU A 40 -7.58 -7.39 -3.54
CA GLU A 40 -7.02 -8.75 -3.56
C GLU A 40 -5.54 -8.74 -3.96
N VAL A 41 -4.68 -9.14 -3.02
CA VAL A 41 -3.24 -9.27 -3.22
C VAL A 41 -2.87 -10.74 -3.31
N ARG A 42 -2.42 -11.16 -4.49
CA ARG A 42 -1.92 -12.51 -4.71
C ARG A 42 -0.42 -12.60 -4.41
N ILE A 43 -0.06 -13.45 -3.45
CA ILE A 43 1.33 -13.82 -3.14
C ILE A 43 1.50 -15.30 -3.43
N THR A 44 2.24 -15.60 -4.50
CA THR A 44 2.40 -16.97 -5.02
C THR A 44 1.03 -17.55 -5.41
N ASP A 45 0.48 -18.47 -4.63
CA ASP A 45 -0.82 -19.13 -4.87
C ASP A 45 -1.87 -18.79 -3.82
N LEU A 46 -1.57 -17.82 -2.95
CA LEU A 46 -2.47 -17.34 -1.90
C LEU A 46 -2.97 -15.94 -2.23
N GLU A 47 -4.23 -15.67 -1.91
CA GLU A 47 -4.88 -14.39 -2.10
C GLU A 47 -5.29 -13.85 -0.73
N PHE A 48 -5.01 -12.57 -0.49
CA PHE A 48 -5.32 -11.89 0.75
C PHE A 48 -5.96 -10.53 0.45
N PRO A 49 -7.06 -10.18 1.12
CA PRO A 49 -7.59 -8.83 1.06
C PRO A 49 -6.64 -7.86 1.76
N ALA A 50 -6.48 -6.67 1.18
CA ALA A 50 -5.61 -5.64 1.69
C ALA A 50 -6.18 -4.24 1.43
N ASP A 51 -6.12 -3.39 2.45
CA ASP A 51 -6.43 -1.97 2.30
C ASP A 51 -5.16 -1.20 2.00
N PHE A 52 -5.22 -0.32 1.00
CA PHE A 52 -4.11 0.51 0.58
C PHE A 52 -4.42 1.98 0.68
N MET A 53 -3.55 2.69 1.40
CA MET A 53 -3.47 4.14 1.27
C MET A 53 -2.80 4.52 -0.04
N ILE A 54 -3.42 5.42 -0.80
CA ILE A 54 -2.94 5.85 -2.11
C ILE A 54 -2.17 7.17 -2.02
N LEU A 55 -0.96 7.19 -2.57
CA LEU A 55 -0.04 8.32 -2.52
C LEU A 55 0.27 8.81 -3.94
N ASP A 56 0.26 10.12 -4.14
CA ASP A 56 0.64 10.76 -5.40
C ASP A 56 2.11 11.18 -5.34
N VAL A 57 2.96 10.16 -5.42
CA VAL A 57 4.42 10.24 -5.33
C VAL A 57 5.04 9.59 -6.56
N GLU A 58 6.27 9.97 -6.88
CA GLU A 58 7.03 9.24 -7.89
C GLU A 58 7.18 7.77 -7.47
N GLU A 59 6.89 6.88 -8.41
CA GLU A 59 7.02 5.44 -8.19
C GLU A 59 8.50 5.08 -8.12
N ASP A 60 8.92 4.53 -6.98
CA ASP A 60 10.16 3.78 -6.91
C ASP A 60 9.99 2.49 -7.71
N LYS A 61 10.73 2.39 -8.81
CA LYS A 61 10.67 1.24 -9.73
C LYS A 61 11.18 -0.05 -9.08
N GLU A 62 12.00 0.04 -8.04
CA GLU A 62 12.50 -1.14 -7.32
C GLU A 62 11.51 -1.59 -6.25
N HIS A 63 10.86 -0.66 -5.55
CA HIS A 63 9.96 -0.94 -4.44
C HIS A 63 8.65 -0.14 -4.53
N PRO A 64 7.77 -0.50 -5.49
CA PRO A 64 6.59 0.32 -5.76
C PRO A 64 5.55 0.26 -4.65
N ILE A 65 5.58 -0.69 -3.71
CA ILE A 65 4.52 -0.89 -2.72
C ILE A 65 5.10 -1.22 -1.33
N ILE A 66 4.59 -0.55 -0.29
CA ILE A 66 4.87 -0.89 1.11
C ILE A 66 3.71 -1.72 1.65
N LEU A 67 4.00 -2.95 2.08
CA LEU A 67 3.06 -3.80 2.80
C LEU A 67 3.18 -3.55 4.31
N GLY A 68 2.20 -2.82 4.84
CA GLY A 68 2.19 -2.46 6.25
C GLY A 68 1.95 -3.65 7.18
N ARG A 69 2.15 -3.41 8.49
CA ARG A 69 1.86 -4.39 9.55
C ARG A 69 0.44 -4.99 9.51
N PRO A 70 -0.63 -4.23 9.18
CA PRO A 70 -1.96 -4.83 9.06
C PRO A 70 -2.02 -5.98 8.05
N PHE A 71 -1.46 -5.77 6.85
CA PHE A 71 -1.39 -6.81 5.82
C PHE A 71 -0.57 -8.02 6.30
N LEU A 72 0.60 -7.78 6.90
CA LEU A 72 1.45 -8.84 7.45
C LEU A 72 0.71 -9.67 8.52
N ALA A 73 -0.11 -9.02 9.34
CA ALA A 73 -0.95 -9.71 10.33
C ALA A 73 -2.05 -10.55 9.66
N THR A 74 -2.74 -10.02 8.64
CA THR A 74 -3.75 -10.73 7.84
C THR A 74 -3.16 -11.98 7.19
N ALA A 75 -2.00 -11.84 6.54
CA ALA A 75 -1.32 -12.94 5.86
C ALA A 75 -0.62 -13.92 6.82
N ARG A 76 -0.61 -13.63 8.14
CA ARG A 76 0.18 -14.36 9.15
C ARG A 76 1.64 -14.51 8.73
N ALA A 77 2.21 -13.43 8.20
CA ALA A 77 3.54 -13.42 7.64
C ALA A 77 4.59 -13.73 8.72
N ILE A 78 5.56 -14.58 8.36
CA ILE A 78 6.77 -14.82 9.15
C ILE A 78 7.88 -14.00 8.48
N ILE A 79 8.51 -13.13 9.25
CA ILE A 79 9.69 -12.38 8.81
C ILE A 79 10.91 -13.22 9.19
N ASP A 80 11.45 -13.93 8.21
CA ASP A 80 12.73 -14.63 8.34
C ASP A 80 13.87 -13.67 7.99
N MET A 81 14.75 -13.40 8.96
CA MET A 81 15.92 -12.55 8.77
C MET A 81 17.12 -13.32 8.21
N GLY A 82 17.01 -14.64 8.07
CA GLY A 82 18.09 -15.52 7.61
C GLY A 82 19.30 -15.59 8.57
N GLU A 83 20.30 -16.32 8.06
CA GLU A 83 21.75 -16.29 8.40
C GLU A 83 22.44 -14.94 8.20
#